data_AF-A0A8C0YPM5-F1
#
_entry.id   AF-A0A8C0YPM5-F1
#
_cell.length_a   1.000
_cell.length_b   1.000
_cell.length_c   1.000
_cell.angle_alpha   90.00
_cell.angle_beta   90.00
_cell.angle_gamma   90.00
#
_symmetry.space_group_name_H-M   'P 1'
#
loop_
_entity.id
_entity.type
_entity.pdbx_description
1 polymer ?
#
loop_
_entity_poly.entity_id
_entity_poly.type
_entity_poly.pdbx_seq_one_letter_code
_entity_poly.pdbx_strand_id
1 'polypeptide(L)'
;NFFLKFLNVHSSRNASVERGPGRDRQSDTSDSETTDIRRINHQPGTRDSRYDPNRFRLHFEKESKEEVEKRKKIAMEKILKPVAEKELEIDMTQIYPEEKGLDFPRRPPWHYSMQREELLRKEEKSFLEYLEALHSKNPPGTLSHFEHNLETWRQLWRVIEMSDVILLIVDIRHPVLQFPPALYHYITGELKKYIILVLNKVDLCPAPLVLAWKHYLTKQFPHLHCVCFTSHPGQPYMSPSSVLSVVLQKKRIRKKAGCNRAGGPFHIMRACQEITEGRVDLSSWEKKIQRDAVAVGTEGDQADDGSESVLMEHHSDVAMEMNSLTQELYKDGVLTLGCIGFPNVGKSSVLNSLVGRKVVSVSRTPGHTKYFQTYYLTPTVKLCDCPGLVFPSQVDKQLQILAGIYPVSQLQEPYSSVGYLCERINFQSVLKLTHPDHSPETPQDPKTQDWTAWDVCEAWAERRGYKTAKAARNDVYRAANSLLRLAIDGRLCLCLRPPGYTQSKDEWESHPDLAEIIALQGRKEEEDEPGDREDDEGESSSELEEDNDRDADDDEDADGDDEDDTVKADRKGLTLNMFSVLGENECA
;
A
#
# COMPACT_ATOMS: atom_id res chain seq x y z
N ASN A 1 25.83 30.04 -0.57
CA ASN A 1 27.15 29.49 -0.94
C ASN A 1 27.46 28.10 -0.38
N PHE A 2 26.48 27.37 0.19
CA PHE A 2 26.63 25.95 0.57
C PHE A 2 25.94 24.97 -0.40
N PHE A 3 25.02 25.45 -1.25
CA PHE A 3 24.24 24.60 -2.19
C PHE A 3 24.89 24.36 -3.56
N LEU A 4 25.89 25.15 -3.98
CA LEU A 4 26.58 24.97 -5.27
C LEU A 4 27.60 23.81 -5.29
N LYS A 5 27.81 23.12 -4.16
CA LYS A 5 28.59 21.87 -4.08
C LYS A 5 27.75 20.61 -4.28
N PHE A 6 26.42 20.71 -4.31
CA PHE A 6 25.52 19.54 -4.33
C PHE A 6 25.35 18.87 -5.70
N LEU A 7 25.76 19.49 -6.80
CA LEU A 7 25.42 19.01 -8.15
C LEU A 7 26.59 18.95 -9.15
N ASN A 8 27.84 19.00 -8.68
CA ASN A 8 29.00 18.93 -9.55
C ASN A 8 29.73 17.58 -9.43
N VAL A 9 29.16 16.54 -10.04
CA VAL A 9 29.94 15.38 -10.49
C VAL A 9 29.84 15.34 -12.02
N HIS A 10 30.85 15.90 -12.67
CA HIS A 10 31.02 15.85 -14.11
C HIS A 10 31.40 14.44 -14.57
N SER A 11 30.73 14.01 -15.64
CA SER A 11 31.25 13.26 -16.78
C SER A 11 32.76 12.99 -16.74
N SER A 12 33.14 11.73 -16.58
CA SER A 12 34.46 11.24 -16.97
C SER A 12 34.31 10.02 -17.88
N ARG A 13 34.49 10.25 -19.19
CA ARG A 13 34.91 9.23 -20.15
C ARG A 13 36.23 8.66 -19.66
N ASN A 14 36.35 7.34 -19.57
CA ASN A 14 37.61 6.66 -19.87
C ASN A 14 37.34 5.25 -20.41
N ALA A 15 37.87 5.01 -21.59
CA ALA A 15 38.02 3.70 -22.19
C ALA A 15 38.90 2.83 -21.28
N SER A 16 38.64 1.52 -21.23
CA SER A 16 39.55 0.57 -20.58
C SER A 16 39.60 -0.72 -21.36
N VAL A 17 40.78 -0.90 -21.95
CA VAL A 17 41.34 -2.13 -22.52
C VAL A 17 41.56 -3.17 -21.41
N GLU A 18 41.48 -4.44 -21.79
CA GLU A 18 41.72 -5.66 -21.03
C GLU A 18 42.93 -5.64 -20.06
N ARG A 19 42.76 -6.26 -18.88
CA ARG A 19 43.62 -7.34 -18.31
C ARG A 19 43.04 -7.86 -16.98
N GLY A 20 43.03 -9.18 -16.82
CA GLY A 20 42.53 -9.91 -15.64
C GLY A 20 43.49 -9.97 -14.43
N PRO A 21 43.44 -11.05 -13.61
CA PRO A 21 42.64 -11.09 -12.39
C PRO A 21 43.52 -11.07 -11.12
N GLY A 22 43.03 -10.42 -10.06
CA GLY A 22 43.69 -10.37 -8.76
C GLY A 22 42.70 -10.02 -7.66
N ARG A 23 42.66 -10.86 -6.63
CA ARG A 23 41.80 -10.83 -5.44
C ARG A 23 41.80 -9.46 -4.77
N ASP A 24 40.62 -9.03 -4.31
CA ASP A 24 40.49 -8.50 -2.95
C ASP A 24 39.09 -8.79 -2.40
N ARG A 25 39.09 -9.48 -1.26
CA ARG A 25 37.94 -9.62 -0.35
C ARG A 25 37.87 -8.34 0.45
N GLN A 26 36.82 -7.54 0.30
CA GLN A 26 36.40 -6.60 1.32
C GLN A 26 34.88 -6.55 1.37
N SER A 27 34.37 -6.84 2.56
CA SER A 27 33.01 -6.62 3.03
C SER A 27 32.60 -5.17 2.78
N ASP A 28 31.66 -4.98 1.87
CA ASP A 28 31.11 -3.65 1.57
C ASP A 28 30.01 -3.32 2.59
N THR A 29 30.44 -3.06 3.83
CA THR A 29 29.67 -2.27 4.80
C THR A 29 30.31 -0.89 4.86
N SER A 30 30.34 -0.19 3.73
CA SER A 30 30.67 1.23 3.69
C SER A 30 29.51 1.98 3.04
N ASP A 31 28.54 2.33 3.88
CA ASP A 31 27.56 3.37 3.59
C ASP A 31 28.36 4.65 3.29
N SER A 32 28.56 4.93 2.00
CA SER A 32 29.11 6.21 1.57
C SER A 32 28.11 7.32 1.92
N GLU A 33 28.56 8.29 2.70
CA GLU A 33 27.82 9.46 3.20
C GLU A 33 27.39 10.45 2.09
N THR A 34 27.33 10.01 0.83
CA THR A 34 27.24 10.90 -0.34
C THR A 34 25.88 10.90 -1.03
N THR A 35 24.90 10.12 -0.56
CA THR A 35 23.52 10.21 -1.06
C THR A 35 22.53 10.43 0.08
N ASP A 36 21.91 11.62 0.12
CA ASP A 36 20.83 11.98 1.05
C ASP A 36 19.50 11.27 0.74
N ILE A 37 19.54 10.24 -0.09
CA ILE A 37 18.38 9.46 -0.55
C ILE A 37 18.48 8.04 -0.01
N ARG A 38 17.46 7.64 0.74
CA ARG A 38 17.26 6.27 1.19
C ARG A 38 16.54 5.47 0.10
N ARG A 39 17.20 4.42 -0.38
CA ARG A 39 16.63 3.45 -1.33
C ARG A 39 15.90 2.34 -0.58
N ILE A 40 14.59 2.28 -0.76
CA ILE A 40 13.75 1.34 -0.02
C ILE A 40 13.83 -0.06 -0.64
N ASN A 41 13.90 -1.08 0.23
CA ASN A 41 13.96 -2.50 -0.09
C ASN A 41 15.20 -2.94 -0.87
N HIS A 42 16.27 -2.15 -1.03
CA HIS A 42 17.45 -2.44 -1.90
C HIS A 42 17.97 -3.89 -1.82
N GLN A 43 18.25 -4.51 -2.99
CA GLN A 43 18.69 -5.89 -3.12
C GLN A 43 20.10 -5.89 -3.70
N PRO A 44 21.00 -6.76 -3.18
CA PRO A 44 22.35 -6.87 -3.70
C PRO A 44 22.33 -7.27 -5.18
N GLY A 45 23.15 -6.61 -5.99
CA GLY A 45 23.19 -6.85 -7.43
C GLY A 45 23.77 -8.23 -7.77
N THR A 46 23.06 -8.99 -8.60
CA THR A 46 23.62 -10.19 -9.26
C THR A 46 24.50 -9.77 -10.43
N ARG A 47 25.76 -10.22 -10.46
CA ARG A 47 26.79 -9.77 -11.43
C ARG A 47 26.50 -10.04 -12.92
N ASP A 48 25.44 -10.76 -13.27
CA ASP A 48 25.22 -11.29 -14.64
C ASP A 48 23.83 -11.05 -15.26
N SER A 49 22.99 -10.16 -14.71
CA SER A 49 21.67 -9.91 -15.31
C SER A 49 21.66 -8.65 -16.20
N ARG A 50 21.11 -8.75 -17.42
CA ARG A 50 20.77 -7.59 -18.29
C ARG A 50 19.67 -6.70 -17.68
N TYR A 51 19.14 -7.08 -16.53
CA TYR A 51 18.01 -6.49 -15.85
C TYR A 51 18.43 -5.99 -14.46
N ASP A 52 18.13 -4.73 -14.17
CA ASP A 52 18.39 -4.13 -12.86
C ASP A 52 17.15 -4.28 -11.95
N PRO A 53 17.20 -5.15 -10.91
CA PRO A 53 16.07 -5.34 -9.99
C PRO A 53 15.81 -4.10 -9.10
N ASN A 54 16.70 -3.10 -9.11
CA ASN A 54 16.63 -1.89 -8.30
C ASN A 54 16.04 -0.68 -9.04
N ARG A 55 15.74 -0.79 -10.34
CA ARG A 55 15.31 0.33 -11.19
C ARG A 55 14.10 1.12 -10.68
N PHE A 56 13.04 0.42 -10.24
CA PHE A 56 11.76 1.02 -9.86
C PHE A 56 11.51 1.06 -8.36
N ARG A 57 12.57 1.13 -7.56
CA ARG A 57 12.44 1.21 -6.09
C ARG A 57 12.13 2.62 -5.64
N LEU A 58 11.38 2.68 -4.54
CA LEU A 58 11.02 3.94 -3.89
C LEU A 58 12.29 4.60 -3.35
N HIS A 59 12.45 5.87 -3.69
CA HIS A 59 13.54 6.71 -3.19
C HIS A 59 12.95 7.81 -2.32
N PHE A 60 13.31 7.80 -1.03
CA PHE A 60 12.87 8.79 -0.06
C PHE A 60 14.06 9.55 0.52
N GLU A 61 13.87 10.79 0.96
CA GLU A 61 14.91 11.53 1.69
C GLU A 61 15.34 10.78 2.97
N LYS A 62 16.64 10.74 3.24
CA LYS A 62 17.22 10.12 4.42
C LYS A 62 17.06 11.05 5.63
N GLU A 63 16.55 10.50 6.72
CA GLU A 63 16.43 11.26 7.98
C GLU A 63 17.77 11.33 8.71
N SER A 64 18.04 12.46 9.37
CA SER A 64 19.26 12.62 10.15
C SER A 64 19.23 11.78 11.43
N LYS A 65 20.40 11.30 11.88
CA LYS A 65 20.51 10.51 13.13
C LYS A 65 20.03 11.31 14.35
N GLU A 66 20.32 12.60 14.38
CA GLU A 66 19.92 13.51 15.47
C GLU A 66 18.39 13.63 15.60
N GLU A 67 17.67 13.73 14.48
CA GLU A 67 16.20 13.76 14.48
C GLU A 67 15.58 12.43 14.93
N VAL A 68 16.20 11.32 14.53
CA VAL A 68 15.77 9.97 14.93
C VAL A 68 15.95 9.80 16.45
N GLU A 69 17.10 10.17 17.01
CA GLU A 69 17.36 10.10 18.45
C GLU A 69 16.43 11.02 19.25
N LYS A 70 16.18 12.24 18.76
CA LYS A 70 15.24 13.19 19.38
C LYS A 70 13.82 12.60 19.43
N ARG A 71 13.34 12.00 18.33
CA ARG A 71 12.01 11.36 18.31
C ARG A 71 11.92 10.19 19.28
N LYS A 72 12.97 9.37 19.34
CA LYS A 72 13.04 8.26 20.30
C LYS A 72 12.94 8.75 21.74
N LYS A 73 13.65 9.83 22.10
CA LYS A 73 13.56 10.43 23.44
C LYS A 73 12.15 10.93 23.74
N ILE A 74 11.52 11.62 22.79
CA ILE A 74 10.13 12.07 22.94
C ILE A 74 9.17 10.89 23.14
N ALA A 75 9.35 9.79 22.42
CA ALA A 75 8.50 8.61 22.55
C ALA A 75 8.60 7.93 23.93
N MET A 76 9.73 8.10 24.62
CA MET A 76 9.96 7.56 25.97
C MET A 76 9.46 8.50 27.09
N GLU A 77 9.39 9.80 26.85
CA GLU A 77 9.09 10.80 27.90
C GLU A 77 7.70 11.42 27.75
N LYS A 78 7.14 11.47 26.53
CA LYS A 78 5.86 12.13 26.25
C LYS A 78 4.70 11.23 26.69
N ILE A 79 3.94 11.74 27.65
CA ILE A 79 2.66 11.16 28.05
C ILE A 79 1.65 11.31 26.90
N LEU A 80 1.07 10.18 26.51
CA LEU A 80 0.05 10.08 25.48
C LEU A 80 -1.26 10.67 26.00
N LYS A 81 -1.83 11.60 25.22
CA LYS A 81 -3.13 12.20 25.53
C LYS A 81 -4.11 11.88 24.40
N PRO A 82 -5.33 11.41 24.72
CA PRO A 82 -6.35 11.19 23.71
C PRO A 82 -6.63 12.48 22.93
N VAL A 83 -6.53 12.36 21.61
CA VAL A 83 -6.87 13.40 20.64
C VAL A 83 -8.39 13.45 20.50
N ALA A 84 -8.96 14.66 20.50
CA ALA A 84 -10.40 14.82 20.34
C ALA A 84 -10.87 14.34 18.96
N GLU A 85 -12.10 13.82 18.84
CA GLU A 85 -12.61 13.32 17.54
C GLU A 85 -12.56 14.37 16.43
N LYS A 86 -12.74 15.65 16.79
CA LYS A 86 -12.66 16.79 15.87
C LYS A 86 -11.26 16.98 15.26
N GLU A 87 -10.20 16.63 15.97
CA GLU A 87 -8.83 16.71 15.45
C GLU A 87 -8.50 15.56 14.48
N LEU A 88 -9.37 14.55 14.39
CA LEU A 88 -9.31 13.52 13.36
C LEU A 88 -10.01 13.95 12.06
N GLU A 89 -10.69 15.11 12.07
CA GLU A 89 -11.20 15.74 10.87
C GLU A 89 -10.05 16.43 10.13
N ILE A 90 -9.70 15.92 8.97
CA ILE A 90 -8.60 16.45 8.18
C ILE A 90 -9.15 16.99 6.86
N ASP A 91 -8.96 18.29 6.66
CA ASP A 91 -9.22 18.91 5.37
C ASP A 91 -8.03 18.71 4.44
N MET A 92 -8.32 18.54 3.16
CA MET A 92 -7.33 18.34 2.12
C MET A 92 -6.33 19.50 2.00
N THR A 93 -6.74 20.75 2.28
CA THR A 93 -5.82 21.91 2.24
C THR A 93 -4.77 21.87 3.34
N GLN A 94 -4.97 21.08 4.40
CA GLN A 94 -3.95 20.88 5.44
C GLN A 94 -2.82 19.97 4.94
N ILE A 95 -3.15 19.01 4.07
CA ILE A 95 -2.18 18.06 3.49
C ILE A 95 -1.55 18.64 2.23
N TYR A 96 -2.35 19.32 1.41
CA TYR A 96 -1.96 19.92 0.13
C TYR A 96 -2.23 21.44 0.09
N PRO A 97 -1.52 22.23 0.89
CA PRO A 97 -1.63 23.68 0.86
C PRO A 97 -1.20 24.27 -0.49
N GLU A 98 -2.07 25.10 -1.08
CA GLU A 98 -1.85 25.69 -2.41
C GLU A 98 -0.59 26.58 -2.45
N GLU A 99 -0.32 27.32 -1.38
CA GLU A 99 0.82 28.24 -1.28
C GLU A 99 2.18 27.53 -1.30
N LYS A 100 2.20 26.23 -0.97
CA LYS A 100 3.42 25.42 -0.95
C LYS A 100 3.78 24.85 -2.32
N GLY A 101 2.89 24.98 -3.31
CA GLY A 101 3.14 24.55 -4.67
C GLY A 101 3.48 23.06 -4.78
N LEU A 102 2.75 22.21 -4.05
CA LEU A 102 2.92 20.76 -4.02
C LEU A 102 2.35 20.13 -5.29
N ASP A 103 3.04 20.35 -6.40
CA ASP A 103 2.74 19.72 -7.70
C ASP A 103 3.55 18.40 -7.86
N PHE A 104 3.52 17.82 -9.05
CA PHE A 104 4.30 16.65 -9.45
C PHE A 104 5.03 16.92 -10.77
N PRO A 105 6.10 16.17 -11.11
CA PRO A 105 6.85 16.44 -12.33
C PRO A 105 6.00 16.07 -13.55
N ARG A 106 5.82 17.04 -14.46
CA ARG A 106 5.12 16.84 -15.73
C ARG A 106 6.08 16.35 -16.79
N ARG A 107 5.60 15.48 -17.68
CA ARG A 107 6.43 15.05 -18.81
C ARG A 107 6.63 16.24 -19.76
N PRO A 108 7.87 16.61 -20.11
CA PRO A 108 8.10 17.64 -21.09
C PRO A 108 7.56 17.22 -22.46
N PRO A 109 7.11 18.15 -23.33
CA PRO A 109 6.62 17.82 -24.66
C PRO A 109 7.67 17.05 -25.48
N TRP A 110 7.24 15.98 -26.14
CA TRP A 110 8.09 15.13 -26.97
C TRP A 110 7.39 14.77 -28.28
N HIS A 111 8.14 14.25 -29.24
CA HIS A 111 7.62 13.79 -30.54
C HIS A 111 8.45 12.61 -31.05
N TYR A 112 7.86 11.76 -31.89
CA TYR A 112 8.47 10.51 -32.37
C TYR A 112 9.77 10.68 -33.16
N SER A 113 10.02 11.84 -33.77
CA SER A 113 11.30 12.12 -34.44
C SER A 113 12.45 12.44 -33.49
N MET A 114 12.20 12.57 -32.19
CA MET A 114 13.23 12.86 -31.18
C MET A 114 14.05 11.61 -30.90
N GLN A 115 15.36 11.77 -30.72
CA GLN A 115 16.23 10.67 -30.31
C GLN A 115 15.95 10.28 -28.85
N ARG A 116 16.05 8.98 -28.53
CA ARG A 116 15.78 8.47 -27.18
C ARG A 116 16.64 9.16 -26.12
N GLU A 117 17.95 9.31 -26.35
CA GLU A 117 18.86 9.96 -25.41
C GLU A 117 18.52 11.43 -25.19
N GLU A 118 18.03 12.12 -26.23
CA GLU A 118 17.60 13.51 -26.13
C GLU A 118 16.36 13.64 -25.24
N LEU A 119 15.37 12.76 -25.43
CA LEU A 119 14.17 12.71 -24.61
C LEU A 119 14.50 12.43 -23.15
N LEU A 120 15.34 11.41 -22.88
CA LEU A 120 15.75 11.05 -21.52
C LEU A 120 16.43 12.22 -20.81
N ARG A 121 17.32 12.94 -21.49
CA ARG A 121 18.01 14.13 -20.94
C ARG A 121 17.04 15.27 -20.66
N LYS A 122 16.03 15.46 -21.52
CA LYS A 122 15.00 16.49 -21.34
C LYS A 122 14.10 16.19 -20.14
N GLU A 123 13.69 14.94 -19.99
CA GLU A 123 12.92 14.46 -18.83
C GLU A 123 13.72 14.61 -17.53
N GLU A 124 15.01 14.23 -17.54
CA GLU A 124 15.90 14.38 -16.38
C GLU A 124 16.04 15.86 -15.98
N LYS A 125 16.31 16.74 -16.95
CA LYS A 125 16.38 18.18 -16.69
C LYS A 125 15.08 18.72 -16.10
N SER A 126 13.93 18.37 -16.69
CA SER A 126 12.61 18.82 -16.21
C SER A 126 12.32 18.33 -14.79
N PHE A 127 12.75 17.12 -14.45
CA PHE A 127 12.58 16.56 -13.12
C PHE A 127 13.45 17.28 -12.08
N LEU A 128 14.70 17.61 -12.41
CA LEU A 128 15.58 18.38 -11.54
C LEU A 128 15.05 19.81 -11.29
N GLU A 129 14.56 20.48 -12.33
CA GLU A 129 13.95 21.81 -12.21
C GLU A 129 12.70 21.77 -11.31
N TYR A 130 11.90 20.71 -11.41
CA TYR A 130 10.76 20.47 -10.52
C TYR A 130 11.20 20.30 -9.05
N LEU A 131 12.21 19.47 -8.77
CA LEU A 131 12.70 19.27 -7.41
C LEU A 131 13.28 20.56 -6.81
N GLU A 132 14.04 21.32 -7.60
CA GLU A 132 14.58 22.62 -7.18
C GLU A 132 13.45 23.60 -6.83
N ALA A 133 12.42 23.70 -7.69
CA ALA A 133 11.25 24.54 -7.43
C ALA A 133 10.50 24.12 -6.16
N LEU A 134 10.31 22.81 -5.94
CA LEU A 134 9.63 22.28 -4.76
C LEU A 134 10.40 22.61 -3.47
N HIS A 135 11.70 22.36 -3.43
CA HIS A 135 12.54 22.64 -2.27
C HIS A 135 12.79 24.13 -2.04
N SER A 136 12.70 24.97 -3.09
CA SER A 136 12.79 26.43 -2.92
C SER A 136 11.62 27.00 -2.09
N LYS A 137 10.45 26.35 -2.15
CA LYS A 137 9.24 26.75 -1.42
C LYS A 137 9.06 26.01 -0.09
N ASN A 138 9.70 24.87 0.08
CA ASN A 138 9.51 23.97 1.19
C ASN A 138 10.86 23.65 1.85
N PRO A 139 11.11 24.15 3.07
CA PRO A 139 12.38 23.89 3.74
C PRO A 139 12.54 22.40 4.06
N PRO A 140 13.79 21.90 4.20
CA PRO A 140 14.06 20.51 4.54
C PRO A 140 13.31 20.05 5.79
N GLY A 141 12.79 18.82 5.77
CA GLY A 141 12.04 18.23 6.87
C GLY A 141 10.57 18.67 7.00
N THR A 142 10.10 19.63 6.19
CA THR A 142 8.67 20.02 6.19
C THR A 142 7.77 19.15 5.33
N LEU A 143 8.36 18.48 4.33
CA LEU A 143 7.65 17.58 3.46
C LEU A 143 7.62 16.16 4.05
N SER A 144 6.53 15.47 3.77
CA SER A 144 6.41 14.05 3.98
C SER A 144 7.34 13.28 3.03
N HIS A 145 7.51 11.97 3.24
CA HIS A 145 8.22 11.15 2.25
C HIS A 145 7.48 11.19 0.90
N PHE A 146 8.23 11.38 -0.18
CA PHE A 146 7.71 11.38 -1.55
C PHE A 146 8.77 10.82 -2.52
N GLU A 147 8.34 10.44 -3.72
CA GLU A 147 9.20 9.74 -4.68
C GLU A 147 10.26 10.65 -5.33
N HIS A 148 11.53 10.32 -5.14
CA HIS A 148 12.69 10.94 -5.81
C HIS A 148 13.19 10.15 -7.03
N ASN A 149 12.60 8.99 -7.35
CA ASN A 149 12.95 8.19 -8.52
C ASN A 149 12.22 8.66 -9.78
N LEU A 150 12.96 9.24 -10.74
CA LEU A 150 12.42 9.60 -12.05
C LEU A 150 11.83 8.39 -12.81
N GLU A 151 12.38 7.19 -12.65
CA GLU A 151 11.87 6.00 -13.33
C GLU A 151 10.44 5.64 -12.90
N THR A 152 10.10 5.88 -11.64
CA THR A 152 8.73 5.71 -11.13
C THR A 152 7.81 6.77 -11.75
N TRP A 153 8.22 8.04 -11.80
CA TRP A 153 7.45 9.11 -12.45
C TRP A 153 7.25 8.88 -13.95
N ARG A 154 8.23 8.29 -14.64
CA ARG A 154 8.08 7.84 -16.04
C ARG A 154 6.95 6.82 -16.20
N GLN A 155 6.74 5.92 -15.22
CA GLN A 155 5.59 5.01 -15.27
C GLN A 155 4.27 5.75 -15.15
N LEU A 156 4.17 6.74 -14.27
CA LEU A 156 2.97 7.58 -14.16
C LEU A 156 2.64 8.26 -15.49
N TRP A 157 3.63 8.86 -16.14
CA TRP A 157 3.44 9.52 -17.43
C TRP A 157 2.88 8.57 -18.49
N ARG A 158 3.43 7.35 -18.59
CA ARG A 158 2.97 6.33 -19.54
C ARG A 158 1.54 5.91 -19.27
N VAL A 159 1.18 5.67 -18.01
CA VAL A 159 -0.20 5.30 -17.63
C VAL A 159 -1.16 6.42 -18.03
N ILE A 160 -0.82 7.66 -17.70
CA ILE A 160 -1.65 8.83 -18.04
C ILE A 160 -1.81 8.98 -19.55
N GLU A 161 -0.73 8.82 -20.32
CA GLU A 161 -0.77 8.95 -21.78
C GLU A 161 -1.62 7.84 -22.44
N MET A 162 -1.41 6.58 -22.04
CA MET A 162 -2.03 5.40 -22.65
C MET A 162 -3.51 5.19 -22.28
N SER A 163 -3.96 5.72 -21.15
CA SER A 163 -5.29 5.42 -20.63
C SER A 163 -6.34 6.42 -21.12
N ASP A 164 -7.53 5.94 -21.44
CA ASP A 164 -8.69 6.77 -21.75
C ASP A 164 -9.32 7.32 -20.46
N VAL A 165 -9.39 6.47 -19.43
CA VAL A 165 -9.95 6.79 -18.11
C VAL A 165 -8.95 6.38 -17.03
N ILE A 166 -8.78 7.26 -16.04
CA ILE A 166 -7.88 7.03 -14.91
C ILE A 166 -8.69 6.51 -13.71
N LEU A 167 -8.31 5.35 -13.19
CA LEU A 167 -8.77 4.83 -11.91
C LEU A 167 -7.79 5.27 -10.82
N LEU A 168 -8.13 6.32 -10.07
CA LEU A 168 -7.34 6.74 -8.91
C LEU A 168 -7.82 5.96 -7.68
N ILE A 169 -7.00 5.04 -7.18
CA ILE A 169 -7.35 4.14 -6.08
C ILE A 169 -6.79 4.69 -4.77
N VAL A 170 -7.67 4.86 -3.78
CA VAL A 170 -7.31 5.34 -2.44
C VAL A 170 -7.88 4.42 -1.36
N ASP A 171 -7.22 4.35 -0.21
CA ASP A 171 -7.69 3.65 0.97
C ASP A 171 -8.64 4.56 1.76
N ILE A 172 -9.85 4.06 2.03
CA ILE A 172 -10.92 4.83 2.68
C ILE A 172 -10.57 5.35 4.08
N ARG A 173 -9.56 4.78 4.74
CA ARG A 173 -9.15 5.20 6.08
C ARG A 173 -8.44 6.56 6.06
N HIS A 174 -7.82 6.91 4.95
CA HIS A 174 -7.06 8.14 4.78
C HIS A 174 -7.11 8.64 3.32
N PRO A 175 -8.31 8.95 2.79
CA PRO A 175 -8.48 9.25 1.36
C PRO A 175 -7.83 10.58 0.97
N VAL A 176 -7.93 11.60 1.81
CA VAL A 176 -7.32 12.93 1.57
C VAL A 176 -5.80 12.90 1.54
N LEU A 177 -5.14 11.92 2.18
CA LEU A 177 -3.69 11.73 2.08
C LEU A 177 -3.28 11.14 0.72
N GLN A 178 -4.16 10.36 0.11
CA GLN A 178 -3.84 9.58 -1.08
C GLN A 178 -4.46 10.17 -2.35
N PHE A 179 -5.09 11.33 -2.22
CA PHE A 179 -5.72 12.08 -3.29
C PHE A 179 -4.99 13.42 -3.51
N PRO A 180 -3.97 13.46 -4.39
CA PRO A 180 -3.25 14.69 -4.71
C PRO A 180 -4.08 15.58 -5.66
N PRO A 181 -4.51 16.80 -5.25
CA PRO A 181 -5.37 17.66 -6.06
C PRO A 181 -4.74 18.10 -7.38
N ALA A 182 -3.41 18.32 -7.37
CA ALA A 182 -2.66 18.69 -8.56
C ALA A 182 -2.83 17.67 -9.69
N LEU A 183 -2.85 16.37 -9.36
CA LEU A 183 -3.06 15.30 -10.33
C LEU A 183 -4.46 15.36 -10.93
N TYR A 184 -5.49 15.58 -10.10
CA TYR A 184 -6.86 15.76 -10.56
C TYR A 184 -6.96 16.94 -11.54
N HIS A 185 -6.47 18.12 -11.16
CA HIS A 185 -6.55 19.32 -12.00
C HIS A 185 -5.81 19.15 -13.33
N TYR A 186 -4.67 18.46 -13.32
CA TYR A 186 -3.94 18.15 -14.55
C TYR A 186 -4.74 17.22 -15.48
N ILE A 187 -5.28 16.12 -14.95
CA ILE A 187 -6.02 15.13 -15.74
C ILE A 187 -7.31 15.73 -16.30
N THR A 188 -8.13 16.39 -15.47
CA THR A 188 -9.44 16.89 -15.91
C THR A 188 -9.35 18.22 -16.63
N GLY A 189 -8.40 19.08 -16.25
CA GLY A 189 -8.25 20.42 -16.81
C GLY A 189 -7.41 20.45 -18.08
N GLU A 190 -6.15 20.04 -17.99
CA GLU A 190 -5.19 20.12 -19.10
C GLU A 190 -5.37 18.99 -20.09
N LEU A 191 -5.48 17.75 -19.61
CA LEU A 191 -5.64 16.57 -20.47
C LEU A 191 -7.08 16.30 -20.89
N LYS A 192 -8.06 16.89 -20.16
CA LYS A 192 -9.50 16.68 -20.38
C LYS A 192 -9.90 15.20 -20.41
N LYS A 193 -9.22 14.38 -19.60
CA LYS A 193 -9.52 12.96 -19.41
C LYS A 193 -10.43 12.77 -18.19
N TYR A 194 -11.09 11.62 -18.14
CA TYR A 194 -11.97 11.27 -17.03
C TYR A 194 -11.19 10.58 -15.91
N ILE A 195 -11.65 10.81 -14.69
CA ILE A 195 -11.09 10.22 -13.48
C ILE A 195 -12.21 9.58 -12.64
N ILE A 196 -12.02 8.31 -12.32
CA ILE A 196 -12.86 7.57 -11.38
C ILE A 196 -12.04 7.41 -10.10
N LEU A 197 -12.52 7.99 -9.00
CA LEU A 197 -11.96 7.77 -7.67
C LEU A 197 -12.53 6.48 -7.10
N VAL A 198 -11.68 5.50 -6.90
CA VAL A 198 -12.04 4.23 -6.24
C VAL A 198 -11.66 4.33 -4.75
N LEU A 199 -12.67 4.56 -3.91
CA LEU A 199 -12.57 4.45 -2.46
C LEU A 199 -12.51 2.96 -2.11
N ASN A 200 -11.31 2.43 -1.91
CA ASN A 200 -11.07 1.02 -1.64
C ASN A 200 -11.02 0.72 -0.13
N LYS A 201 -11.20 -0.57 0.22
CA LYS A 201 -11.22 -1.10 1.59
C LYS A 201 -12.33 -0.52 2.46
N VAL A 202 -13.47 -0.23 1.84
CA VAL A 202 -14.62 0.38 2.53
C VAL A 202 -15.15 -0.46 3.69
N ASP A 203 -14.83 -1.76 3.73
CA ASP A 203 -15.07 -2.67 4.86
C ASP A 203 -14.34 -2.26 6.16
N LEU A 204 -13.24 -1.51 6.09
CA LEU A 204 -12.45 -1.10 7.26
C LEU A 204 -13.00 0.13 7.99
N CYS A 205 -14.03 0.79 7.44
CA CYS A 205 -14.63 2.00 8.00
C CYS A 205 -16.12 1.80 8.32
N PRO A 206 -16.70 2.54 9.28
CA PRO A 206 -18.14 2.63 9.44
C PRO A 206 -18.80 3.11 8.14
N ALA A 207 -19.92 2.50 7.74
CA ALA A 207 -20.66 2.92 6.54
C ALA A 207 -21.01 4.43 6.51
N PRO A 208 -21.43 5.08 7.62
CA PRO A 208 -21.68 6.52 7.65
C PRO A 208 -20.43 7.35 7.30
N LEU A 209 -19.25 6.90 7.75
CA LEU A 209 -17.98 7.56 7.45
C LEU A 209 -17.58 7.41 5.98
N VAL A 210 -17.79 6.23 5.40
CA VAL A 210 -17.54 5.99 3.97
C VAL A 210 -18.40 6.93 3.13
N LEU A 211 -19.68 7.05 3.49
CA LEU A 211 -20.63 7.91 2.79
C LEU A 211 -20.25 9.39 2.92
N ALA A 212 -19.90 9.84 4.13
CA ALA A 212 -19.44 11.21 4.35
C ALA A 212 -18.21 11.56 3.50
N TRP A 213 -17.24 10.65 3.39
CA TRP A 213 -16.08 10.84 2.51
C TRP A 213 -16.45 10.93 1.03
N LYS A 214 -17.35 10.05 0.56
CA LYS A 214 -17.88 10.07 -0.82
C LYS A 214 -18.50 11.44 -1.12
N HIS A 215 -19.37 11.94 -0.25
CA HIS A 215 -20.01 13.26 -0.43
C HIS A 215 -19.00 14.41 -0.38
N TYR A 216 -18.07 14.41 0.58
CA TYR A 216 -17.05 15.45 0.69
C TYR A 216 -16.21 15.55 -0.60
N LEU A 217 -15.70 14.43 -1.11
CA LEU A 217 -14.83 14.42 -2.30
C LEU A 217 -15.60 14.79 -3.57
N THR A 218 -16.81 14.27 -3.77
CA THR A 218 -17.64 14.65 -4.94
C THR A 218 -18.04 16.13 -4.91
N LYS A 219 -18.28 16.69 -3.71
CA LYS A 219 -18.59 18.12 -3.57
C LYS A 219 -17.39 19.00 -3.90
N GLN A 220 -16.19 18.62 -3.46
CA GLN A 220 -14.96 19.38 -3.73
C GLN A 220 -14.48 19.22 -5.17
N PHE A 221 -14.75 18.08 -5.81
CA PHE A 221 -14.27 17.73 -7.14
C PHE A 221 -15.41 17.29 -8.08
N PRO A 222 -16.08 18.24 -8.77
CA PRO A 222 -17.29 17.96 -9.53
C PRO A 222 -17.12 17.01 -10.73
N HIS A 223 -15.92 16.89 -11.32
CA HIS A 223 -15.66 15.99 -12.44
C HIS A 223 -15.23 14.58 -11.99
N LEU A 224 -15.29 14.31 -10.68
CA LEU A 224 -14.86 13.05 -10.10
C LEU A 224 -16.02 12.06 -10.02
N HIS A 225 -15.89 10.91 -10.68
CA HIS A 225 -16.80 9.80 -10.47
C HIS A 225 -16.32 8.99 -9.26
N CYS A 226 -17.02 9.09 -8.12
CA CYS A 226 -16.61 8.42 -6.89
C CYS A 226 -17.31 7.06 -6.73
N VAL A 227 -16.53 5.99 -6.63
CA VAL A 227 -16.99 4.60 -6.50
C VAL A 227 -16.42 3.97 -5.24
N CYS A 228 -17.28 3.32 -4.45
CA CYS A 228 -16.87 2.51 -3.30
C CYS A 228 -16.50 1.09 -3.74
N PHE A 229 -15.44 0.52 -3.16
CA PHE A 229 -14.92 -0.79 -3.52
C PHE A 229 -14.40 -1.57 -2.31
N THR A 230 -14.64 -2.87 -2.30
CA THR A 230 -14.00 -3.82 -1.39
C THR A 230 -13.66 -5.11 -2.13
N SER A 231 -12.40 -5.54 -2.05
CA SER A 231 -11.98 -6.84 -2.59
C SER A 231 -12.44 -8.02 -1.72
N HIS A 232 -12.84 -7.79 -0.47
CA HIS A 232 -13.16 -8.85 0.49
C HIS A 232 -14.37 -8.46 1.36
N PRO A 233 -15.58 -8.37 0.78
CA PRO A 233 -16.77 -8.04 1.57
C PRO A 233 -17.09 -9.14 2.58
N GLY A 234 -17.73 -8.76 3.69
CA GLY A 234 -18.18 -9.69 4.74
C GLY A 234 -17.20 -9.93 5.88
N GLN A 235 -16.08 -9.19 5.98
CA GLN A 235 -15.38 -9.04 7.27
C GLN A 235 -15.95 -7.81 7.99
N PRO A 236 -16.67 -7.97 9.11
CA PRO A 236 -17.36 -6.85 9.75
C PRO A 236 -16.38 -5.79 10.24
N TYR A 237 -16.74 -4.51 10.06
CA TYR A 237 -16.21 -3.43 10.88
C TYR A 237 -16.65 -3.70 12.33
N MET A 238 -15.70 -4.06 13.17
CA MET A 238 -15.98 -4.74 14.43
C MET A 238 -16.35 -3.78 15.55
N SER A 239 -17.33 -4.20 16.36
CA SER A 239 -17.59 -3.57 17.65
C SER A 239 -16.32 -3.59 18.52
N PRO A 240 -16.07 -2.59 19.39
CA PRO A 240 -14.89 -2.56 20.27
C PRO A 240 -14.68 -3.85 21.09
N SER A 241 -15.77 -4.53 21.46
CA SER A 241 -15.80 -5.80 22.18
C SER A 241 -15.21 -6.97 21.39
N SER A 242 -15.36 -6.99 20.06
CA SER A 242 -14.86 -8.07 19.18
C SER A 242 -13.49 -7.78 18.58
N VAL A 243 -12.93 -6.58 18.75
CA VAL A 243 -11.58 -6.23 18.25
C VAL A 243 -10.49 -7.05 18.97
N LEU A 244 -10.65 -7.31 20.27
CA LEU A 244 -9.64 -8.04 21.04
C LEU A 244 -9.43 -9.47 20.52
N SER A 245 -10.50 -10.21 20.23
CA SER A 245 -10.39 -11.59 19.74
C SER A 245 -9.65 -11.64 18.40
N VAL A 246 -9.86 -10.67 17.51
CA VAL A 246 -9.18 -10.59 16.20
C VAL A 246 -7.74 -10.07 16.29
N VAL A 247 -7.46 -9.14 17.20
CA VAL A 247 -6.09 -8.70 17.49
C VAL A 247 -5.26 -9.86 18.04
N LEU A 248 -5.88 -10.75 18.84
CA LEU A 248 -5.21 -11.90 19.44
C LEU A 248 -5.19 -13.15 18.54
N GLN A 249 -6.14 -13.31 17.61
CA GLN A 249 -6.16 -14.43 16.68
C GLN A 249 -4.92 -14.43 15.76
N LYS A 250 -4.15 -15.53 15.82
CA LYS A 250 -2.90 -15.74 15.05
C LYS A 250 -3.14 -15.65 13.53
N LYS A 251 -4.33 -15.98 13.04
CA LYS A 251 -4.71 -15.87 11.62
C LYS A 251 -5.93 -14.97 11.46
N ARG A 252 -5.82 -13.96 10.60
CA ARG A 252 -7.03 -13.41 9.96
C ARG A 252 -7.65 -14.61 9.23
N ILE A 253 -8.87 -15.02 9.57
CA ILE A 253 -9.58 -16.06 8.81
C ILE A 253 -9.88 -15.48 7.43
N ARG A 254 -8.87 -15.46 6.56
CA ARG A 254 -9.06 -15.42 5.13
C ARG A 254 -9.53 -16.83 4.79
N LYS A 255 -10.83 -17.12 4.99
CA LYS A 255 -11.46 -18.09 4.09
C LYS A 255 -11.07 -17.62 2.69
N LYS A 256 -10.61 -18.52 1.81
CA LYS A 256 -10.35 -18.25 0.39
C LYS A 256 -11.62 -17.65 -0.23
N ALA A 257 -11.89 -16.38 0.01
CA ALA A 257 -12.92 -15.64 -0.65
C ALA A 257 -12.34 -15.40 -2.03
N GLY A 258 -12.88 -16.12 -3.03
CA GLY A 258 -12.46 -15.94 -4.41
C GLY A 258 -12.58 -14.46 -4.80
N CYS A 259 -11.71 -14.01 -5.70
CA CYS A 259 -11.72 -12.65 -6.23
C CYS A 259 -13.10 -12.22 -6.79
N ASN A 260 -13.96 -13.21 -7.12
CA ASN A 260 -15.34 -13.05 -7.56
C ASN A 260 -16.31 -12.50 -6.51
N ARG A 261 -15.94 -12.47 -5.21
CA ARG A 261 -16.81 -11.92 -4.15
C ARG A 261 -16.72 -10.41 -4.02
N ALA A 262 -15.85 -9.72 -4.76
CA ALA A 262 -15.60 -8.28 -4.56
C ALA A 262 -16.85 -7.40 -4.75
N GLY A 263 -17.05 -6.44 -3.85
CA GLY A 263 -18.04 -5.38 -3.98
C GLY A 263 -17.46 -4.20 -4.77
N GLY A 264 -18.14 -3.73 -5.81
CA GLY A 264 -17.72 -2.56 -6.59
C GLY A 264 -17.37 -2.75 -8.09
N PRO A 265 -17.04 -3.95 -8.63
CA PRO A 265 -16.78 -4.10 -10.07
C PRO A 265 -17.92 -3.57 -10.96
N PHE A 266 -19.17 -3.81 -10.56
CA PHE A 266 -20.35 -3.27 -11.23
C PHE A 266 -20.40 -1.74 -11.21
N HIS A 267 -20.06 -1.10 -10.10
CA HIS A 267 -20.06 0.37 -9.98
C HIS A 267 -18.97 1.01 -10.86
N ILE A 268 -17.79 0.39 -10.96
CA ILE A 268 -16.74 0.86 -11.88
C ILE A 268 -17.21 0.72 -13.34
N MET A 269 -17.76 -0.44 -13.71
CA MET A 269 -18.29 -0.65 -15.07
C MET A 269 -19.39 0.37 -15.41
N ARG A 270 -20.32 0.64 -14.49
CA ARG A 270 -21.38 1.64 -14.66
C ARG A 270 -20.82 3.05 -14.87
N ALA A 271 -19.83 3.46 -14.07
CA ALA A 271 -19.15 4.74 -14.26
C ALA A 271 -18.47 4.81 -15.63
N CYS A 272 -17.83 3.73 -16.08
CA CYS A 272 -17.27 3.66 -17.44
C CYS A 272 -18.35 3.74 -18.53
N GLN A 273 -19.52 3.12 -18.33
CA GLN A 273 -20.66 3.20 -19.25
C GLN A 273 -21.19 4.63 -19.40
N GLU A 274 -21.29 5.36 -18.29
CA GLU A 274 -21.67 6.77 -18.27
C GLU A 274 -20.64 7.64 -19.01
N ILE A 275 -19.34 7.41 -18.78
CA ILE A 275 -18.24 8.17 -19.41
C ILE A 275 -18.13 7.89 -20.92
N THR A 276 -18.32 6.64 -21.33
CA THR A 276 -18.14 6.22 -22.73
C THR A 276 -19.32 6.59 -23.62
N GLU A 277 -20.51 6.83 -23.05
CA GLU A 277 -21.73 7.21 -23.78
C GLU A 277 -22.04 6.29 -24.98
N GLY A 278 -21.76 5.00 -24.85
CA GLY A 278 -21.99 4.00 -25.92
C GLY A 278 -20.95 3.97 -27.05
N ARG A 279 -19.84 4.72 -26.93
CA ARG A 279 -18.71 4.68 -27.88
C ARG A 279 -17.91 3.38 -27.82
N VAL A 280 -18.02 2.63 -26.71
CA VAL A 280 -17.40 1.33 -26.49
C VAL A 280 -18.47 0.34 -26.03
N ASP A 281 -18.43 -0.88 -26.56
CA ASP A 281 -19.31 -1.96 -26.12
C ASP A 281 -18.78 -2.59 -24.82
N LEU A 282 -19.53 -2.41 -23.72
CA LEU A 282 -19.23 -2.97 -22.41
C LEU A 282 -20.08 -4.21 -22.07
N SER A 283 -20.90 -4.71 -23.01
CA SER A 283 -21.79 -5.86 -22.79
C SER A 283 -21.03 -7.14 -22.44
N SER A 284 -19.80 -7.30 -22.97
CA SER A 284 -18.90 -8.40 -22.62
C SER A 284 -18.49 -8.36 -21.15
N TRP A 285 -18.23 -7.16 -20.61
CA TRP A 285 -17.85 -6.96 -19.22
C TRP A 285 -19.04 -7.16 -18.28
N GLU A 286 -20.23 -6.67 -18.66
CA GLU A 286 -21.46 -6.90 -17.90
C GLU A 286 -21.76 -8.41 -17.76
N LYS A 287 -21.70 -9.16 -18.88
CA LYS A 287 -21.86 -10.63 -18.86
C LYS A 287 -20.81 -11.31 -18.00
N LYS A 288 -19.56 -10.84 -18.00
CA LYS A 288 -18.49 -11.35 -17.13
C LYS A 288 -18.86 -11.17 -15.66
N ILE A 289 -19.27 -9.97 -15.24
CA ILE A 289 -19.68 -9.69 -13.86
C ILE A 289 -20.84 -10.60 -13.44
N GLN A 290 -21.84 -10.80 -14.30
CA GLN A 290 -22.95 -11.71 -14.03
C GLN A 290 -22.49 -13.16 -13.85
N ARG A 291 -21.56 -13.64 -14.70
CA ARG A 291 -20.95 -14.98 -14.54
C ARG A 291 -20.22 -15.11 -13.21
N ASP A 292 -19.38 -14.13 -12.86
CA ASP A 292 -18.61 -14.13 -11.62
C ASP A 292 -19.54 -14.15 -10.39
N ALA A 293 -20.66 -13.42 -10.44
CA ALA A 293 -21.66 -13.40 -9.36
C ALA A 293 -22.38 -14.75 -9.19
N VAL A 294 -22.71 -15.45 -10.29
CA VAL A 294 -23.33 -16.79 -10.22
C VAL A 294 -22.36 -17.81 -9.64
N ALA A 295 -21.08 -17.77 -10.03
CA ALA A 295 -20.05 -18.67 -9.52
C ALA A 295 -19.86 -18.57 -8.00
N VAL A 296 -20.18 -17.42 -7.39
CA VAL A 296 -20.14 -17.23 -5.92
C VAL A 296 -21.29 -17.95 -5.20
N GLY A 297 -22.46 -18.09 -5.84
CA GLY A 297 -23.69 -18.61 -5.22
C GLY A 297 -23.78 -20.13 -5.14
N THR A 298 -23.06 -20.85 -6.01
CA THR A 298 -22.91 -22.31 -5.93
C THR A 298 -21.71 -22.64 -5.03
N GLU A 299 -21.96 -23.00 -3.78
CA GLU A 299 -20.96 -23.62 -2.90
C GLU A 299 -20.57 -25.00 -3.46
N GLY A 300 -19.64 -25.00 -4.42
CA GLY A 300 -19.11 -26.20 -5.03
C GLY A 300 -17.79 -25.87 -5.67
N ASP A 301 -16.73 -26.50 -5.17
CA ASP A 301 -15.35 -26.47 -5.64
C ASP A 301 -15.26 -27.08 -7.05
N GLN A 302 -15.88 -26.44 -8.05
CA GLN A 302 -15.65 -26.76 -9.44
C GLN A 302 -14.34 -26.09 -9.84
N ALA A 303 -13.30 -26.93 -9.94
CA ALA A 303 -12.09 -26.60 -10.64
C ALA A 303 -12.43 -26.00 -12.02
N ASP A 304 -11.84 -24.83 -12.26
CA ASP A 304 -11.85 -24.03 -13.49
C ASP A 304 -11.80 -24.92 -14.75
N ASP A 305 -12.96 -25.20 -15.34
CA ASP A 305 -13.05 -25.86 -16.65
C ASP A 305 -13.12 -24.77 -17.74
N GLY A 306 -12.00 -24.58 -18.44
CA GLY A 306 -11.95 -23.79 -19.68
C GLY A 306 -11.44 -22.36 -19.53
N SER A 307 -10.12 -22.24 -19.40
CA SER A 307 -9.33 -21.01 -19.44
C SER A 307 -9.74 -20.04 -20.57
N GLU A 308 -10.47 -18.97 -20.24
CA GLU A 308 -10.22 -17.69 -20.90
C GLU A 308 -8.86 -17.22 -20.39
N SER A 309 -7.79 -17.42 -21.17
CA SER A 309 -6.47 -16.89 -20.82
C SER A 309 -6.55 -15.36 -20.82
N VAL A 310 -6.24 -14.76 -19.66
CA VAL A 310 -6.13 -13.29 -19.56
C VAL A 310 -4.82 -12.97 -20.27
N LEU A 311 -4.93 -12.30 -21.41
CA LEU A 311 -3.77 -11.86 -22.16
C LEU A 311 -3.05 -10.80 -21.33
N MET A 312 -1.84 -11.14 -20.89
CA MET A 312 -0.95 -10.26 -20.18
C MET A 312 0.19 -9.85 -21.11
N GLU A 313 0.35 -8.55 -21.31
CA GLU A 313 1.42 -8.00 -22.14
C GLU A 313 2.45 -7.27 -21.27
N HIS A 314 3.68 -7.78 -21.28
CA HIS A 314 4.84 -7.04 -20.81
C HIS A 314 5.30 -6.11 -21.93
N HIS A 315 5.02 -4.81 -21.80
CA HIS A 315 5.59 -3.87 -22.73
C HIS A 315 7.02 -3.51 -22.29
N SER A 316 7.99 -3.70 -23.19
CA SER A 316 9.30 -3.10 -23.05
C SER A 316 9.22 -1.59 -23.29
N ASP A 317 10.12 -0.81 -22.71
CA ASP A 317 10.16 0.66 -22.88
C ASP A 317 10.09 1.07 -24.37
N VAL A 318 10.70 0.28 -25.27
CA VAL A 318 10.75 0.52 -26.71
C VAL A 318 9.40 0.31 -27.39
N ALA A 319 8.59 -0.66 -26.94
CA ALA A 319 7.29 -0.94 -27.51
C ALA A 319 6.22 0.08 -27.10
N MET A 320 6.37 0.70 -25.91
CA MET A 320 5.46 1.75 -25.44
C MET A 320 5.71 3.11 -26.11
N GLU A 321 6.93 3.36 -26.59
CA GLU A 321 7.33 4.63 -27.22
C GLU A 321 6.96 4.71 -28.71
N MET A 322 6.37 3.68 -29.32
CA MET A 322 6.14 3.60 -30.78
C MET A 322 4.68 3.66 -31.25
N ASN A 323 3.67 3.85 -30.38
CA ASN A 323 2.26 3.83 -30.80
C ASN A 323 1.46 5.12 -30.54
N SER A 324 1.03 5.72 -31.66
CA SER A 324 -0.03 6.74 -31.90
C SER A 324 0.33 8.24 -31.92
N LEU A 325 0.21 8.80 -33.13
CA LEU A 325 0.34 10.22 -33.52
C LEU A 325 -0.88 11.10 -33.15
N THR A 326 -1.87 10.58 -32.45
CA THR A 326 -3.08 11.29 -32.03
C THR A 326 -3.60 10.65 -30.73
N GLN A 327 -4.08 11.46 -29.78
CA GLN A 327 -4.87 11.04 -28.62
C GLN A 327 -6.25 10.52 -29.08
N GLU A 328 -6.27 9.48 -29.90
CA GLU A 328 -7.49 8.79 -30.28
C GLU A 328 -7.97 8.01 -29.06
N LEU A 329 -9.05 8.51 -28.44
CA LEU A 329 -9.74 7.80 -27.38
C LEU A 329 -10.31 6.49 -27.94
N TYR A 330 -10.23 5.43 -27.13
CA TYR A 330 -10.81 4.13 -27.44
C TYR A 330 -10.24 3.50 -28.73
N LYS A 331 -8.91 3.55 -28.87
CA LYS A 331 -8.21 2.97 -30.02
C LYS A 331 -8.67 1.52 -30.25
N ASP A 332 -8.99 1.19 -31.50
CA ASP A 332 -9.52 -0.11 -31.92
C ASP A 332 -10.83 -0.52 -31.21
N GLY A 333 -11.60 0.44 -30.70
CA GLY A 333 -12.84 0.20 -29.95
C GLY A 333 -12.60 -0.36 -28.54
N VAL A 334 -11.38 -0.27 -28.02
CA VAL A 334 -10.99 -0.79 -26.71
C VAL A 334 -10.85 0.33 -25.69
N LEU A 335 -11.57 0.23 -24.58
CA LEU A 335 -11.44 1.13 -23.43
C LEU A 335 -10.20 0.77 -22.60
N THR A 336 -9.26 1.71 -22.45
CA THR A 336 -8.07 1.52 -21.60
C THR A 336 -8.22 2.25 -20.26
N LEU A 337 -8.22 1.48 -19.16
CA LEU A 337 -8.30 1.96 -17.78
C LEU A 337 -6.93 1.95 -17.11
N GLY A 338 -6.46 3.12 -16.67
CA GLY A 338 -5.17 3.27 -15.98
C GLY A 338 -5.31 3.29 -14.47
N CYS A 339 -4.79 2.29 -13.77
CA CYS A 339 -4.79 2.27 -12.31
C CYS A 339 -3.63 3.10 -11.75
N ILE A 340 -3.92 4.13 -10.97
CA ILE A 340 -2.94 4.98 -10.27
C ILE A 340 -3.28 5.00 -8.79
N GLY A 341 -2.26 5.09 -7.92
CA GLY A 341 -2.46 5.25 -6.48
C GLY A 341 -1.22 4.95 -5.68
N PHE A 342 -1.26 5.31 -4.39
CA PHE A 342 -0.15 5.14 -3.45
C PHE A 342 0.20 3.65 -3.25
N PRO A 343 1.38 3.32 -2.70
CA PRO A 343 1.68 1.96 -2.25
C PRO A 343 0.60 1.44 -1.28
N ASN A 344 0.33 0.14 -1.30
CA ASN A 344 -0.57 -0.56 -0.37
C ASN A 344 -2.05 -0.11 -0.28
N VAL A 345 -2.50 0.80 -1.15
CA VAL A 345 -3.94 1.14 -1.28
C VAL A 345 -4.79 0.00 -1.83
N GLY A 346 -4.16 -1.03 -2.39
CA GLY A 346 -4.83 -2.21 -2.94
C GLY A 346 -5.04 -2.19 -4.44
N LYS A 347 -4.24 -1.45 -5.23
CA LYS A 347 -4.33 -1.40 -6.70
C LYS A 347 -4.38 -2.78 -7.34
N SER A 348 -3.38 -3.60 -7.08
CA SER A 348 -3.27 -4.96 -7.61
C SER A 348 -4.36 -5.90 -7.06
N SER A 349 -4.89 -5.63 -5.85
CA SER A 349 -6.07 -6.35 -5.33
C SER A 349 -7.36 -5.98 -6.06
N VAL A 350 -7.57 -4.69 -6.37
CA VAL A 350 -8.68 -4.22 -7.20
C VAL A 350 -8.57 -4.84 -8.59
N LEU A 351 -7.37 -4.87 -9.18
CA LEU A 351 -7.13 -5.50 -10.49
C LEU A 351 -7.51 -6.98 -10.49
N ASN A 352 -6.98 -7.77 -9.55
CA ASN A 352 -7.35 -9.19 -9.41
C ASN A 352 -8.87 -9.38 -9.21
N SER A 353 -9.51 -8.47 -8.46
CA SER A 353 -10.96 -8.50 -8.21
C SER A 353 -11.77 -8.20 -9.47
N LEU A 354 -11.34 -7.24 -10.29
CA LEU A 354 -11.97 -6.95 -11.58
C LEU A 354 -11.81 -8.13 -12.56
N VAL A 355 -10.62 -8.70 -12.60
CA VAL A 355 -10.32 -9.88 -13.44
C VAL A 355 -11.04 -11.13 -12.95
N GLY A 356 -11.41 -11.23 -11.66
CA GLY A 356 -12.09 -12.38 -11.07
C GLY A 356 -11.15 -13.51 -10.65
N ARG A 357 -9.83 -13.35 -10.86
CA ARG A 357 -8.82 -14.30 -10.40
C ARG A 357 -7.49 -13.61 -10.10
N LYS A 358 -6.62 -14.31 -9.38
CA LYS A 358 -5.27 -13.83 -9.07
C LYS A 358 -4.42 -13.87 -10.35
N VAL A 359 -4.16 -12.70 -10.95
CA VAL A 359 -3.25 -12.53 -12.10
C VAL A 359 -1.98 -11.75 -11.72
N VAL A 360 -2.05 -10.94 -10.66
CA VAL A 360 -0.90 -10.24 -10.09
C VAL A 360 -0.64 -10.69 -8.67
N SER A 361 0.64 -10.83 -8.32
CA SER A 361 1.05 -11.01 -6.94
C SER A 361 0.75 -9.76 -6.13
N VAL A 362 0.39 -9.94 -4.86
CA VAL A 362 0.05 -8.87 -3.94
C VAL A 362 0.90 -9.01 -2.69
N SER A 363 1.48 -7.91 -2.22
CA SER A 363 2.27 -7.87 -0.98
C SER A 363 1.84 -6.70 -0.12
N ARG A 364 2.10 -6.83 1.18
CA ARG A 364 1.97 -5.73 2.15
C ARG A 364 3.17 -4.78 2.11
N THR A 365 4.26 -5.18 1.45
CA THR A 365 5.48 -4.37 1.38
C THR A 365 5.35 -3.33 0.26
N PRO A 366 5.55 -2.03 0.55
CA PRO A 366 5.59 -0.99 -0.47
C PRO A 366 6.60 -1.30 -1.57
N GLY A 367 6.30 -0.94 -2.83
CA GLY A 367 7.21 -1.16 -3.96
C GLY A 367 7.23 -2.59 -4.51
N HIS A 368 6.21 -3.40 -4.20
CA HIS A 368 6.04 -4.74 -4.75
C HIS A 368 5.80 -4.74 -6.27
N THR A 369 4.82 -3.98 -6.74
CA THR A 369 4.58 -3.75 -8.17
C THR A 369 5.66 -2.82 -8.71
N LYS A 370 6.56 -3.37 -9.52
CA LYS A 370 7.72 -2.65 -10.07
C LYS A 370 7.54 -2.23 -11.53
N TYR A 371 6.73 -2.95 -12.29
CA TYR A 371 6.60 -2.76 -13.74
C TYR A 371 5.18 -2.40 -14.12
N PHE A 372 5.07 -1.51 -15.10
CA PHE A 372 3.84 -1.31 -15.83
C PHE A 372 3.45 -2.59 -16.54
N GLN A 373 2.19 -3.00 -16.37
CA GLN A 373 1.65 -4.22 -16.95
C GLN A 373 0.26 -3.96 -17.52
N THR A 374 -0.03 -4.62 -18.64
CA THR A 374 -1.33 -4.55 -19.33
C THR A 374 -2.06 -5.88 -19.15
N TYR A 375 -3.35 -5.81 -18.83
CA TYR A 375 -4.25 -6.96 -18.74
C TYR A 375 -5.51 -6.69 -19.56
N TYR A 376 -5.92 -7.64 -20.40
CA TYR A 376 -7.23 -7.60 -21.02
C TYR A 376 -8.27 -8.16 -20.06
N LEU A 377 -9.20 -7.32 -19.64
CA LEU A 377 -10.34 -7.72 -18.82
C LEU A 377 -11.42 -8.38 -19.69
N THR A 378 -11.64 -7.80 -20.86
CA THR A 378 -12.47 -8.33 -21.95
C THR A 378 -11.82 -7.91 -23.29
N PRO A 379 -12.29 -8.43 -24.45
CA PRO A 379 -11.80 -7.97 -25.75
C PRO A 379 -11.95 -6.46 -25.98
N THR A 380 -12.87 -5.78 -25.28
CA THR A 380 -13.15 -4.35 -25.42
C THR A 380 -12.67 -3.51 -24.24
N VAL A 381 -12.07 -4.11 -23.20
CA VAL A 381 -11.62 -3.39 -22.00
C VAL A 381 -10.25 -3.88 -21.55
N LYS A 382 -9.31 -2.94 -21.43
CA LYS A 382 -7.93 -3.14 -20.99
C LYS A 382 -7.69 -2.43 -19.65
N LEU A 383 -6.94 -3.08 -18.76
CA LEU A 383 -6.47 -2.55 -17.50
C LEU A 383 -4.95 -2.36 -17.55
N CYS A 384 -4.47 -1.22 -17.07
CA CYS A 384 -3.04 -0.94 -16.90
C CYS A 384 -2.71 -0.85 -15.41
N ASP A 385 -1.78 -1.66 -14.91
CA ASP A 385 -1.24 -1.56 -13.54
C ASP A 385 0.03 -0.72 -13.54
N CYS A 386 0.23 0.08 -12.48
CA CYS A 386 1.41 0.91 -12.30
C CYS A 386 2.03 0.74 -10.91
N PRO A 387 3.34 0.97 -10.76
CA PRO A 387 3.97 1.05 -9.44
C PRO A 387 3.28 2.07 -8.55
N GLY A 388 3.32 1.85 -7.23
CA GLY A 388 2.79 2.84 -6.28
C GLY A 388 3.63 4.11 -6.28
N LEU A 389 2.98 5.27 -6.46
CA LEU A 389 3.65 6.58 -6.44
C LEU A 389 3.27 7.35 -5.19
N VAL A 390 4.25 8.05 -4.62
CA VAL A 390 4.07 8.87 -3.42
C VAL A 390 4.33 10.32 -3.79
N PHE A 391 3.28 11.14 -3.70
CA PHE A 391 3.31 12.56 -4.03
C PHE A 391 3.82 13.39 -2.84
N PRO A 392 4.46 14.55 -3.07
CA PRO A 392 4.84 15.45 -1.99
C PRO A 392 3.60 15.99 -1.27
N SER A 393 3.63 15.98 0.06
CA SER A 393 2.55 16.48 0.91
C SER A 393 3.09 17.05 2.23
N GLN A 394 2.28 17.84 2.93
CA GLN A 394 2.57 18.29 4.30
C GLN A 394 1.77 17.46 5.30
N VAL A 395 2.16 16.21 5.45
CA VAL A 395 1.57 15.30 6.42
C VAL A 395 2.64 14.76 7.37
N ASP A 396 2.22 14.42 8.59
CA ASP A 396 3.07 13.71 9.54
C ASP A 396 3.56 12.39 8.94
N LYS A 397 4.87 12.14 9.03
CA LYS A 397 5.50 10.88 8.57
C LYS A 397 4.89 9.66 9.27
N GLN A 398 4.48 9.81 10.53
CA GLN A 398 3.77 8.79 11.31
C GLN A 398 2.48 8.35 10.62
N LEU A 399 1.72 9.28 10.04
CA LEU A 399 0.49 8.95 9.31
C LEU A 399 0.81 8.25 7.98
N GLN A 400 1.89 8.60 7.28
CA GLN A 400 2.32 7.85 6.09
C GLN A 400 2.73 6.41 6.40
N ILE A 401 3.39 6.21 7.54
CA ILE A 401 3.75 4.88 8.05
C ILE A 401 2.48 4.06 8.34
N LEU A 402 1.52 4.64 9.05
CA LEU A 402 0.24 4.00 9.37
C LEU A 402 -0.62 3.74 8.12
N ALA A 403 -0.47 4.57 7.08
CA ALA A 403 -1.07 4.35 5.75
C ALA A 403 -0.37 3.26 4.93
N GLY A 404 0.72 2.68 5.45
CA GLY A 404 1.50 1.64 4.78
C GLY A 404 2.28 2.15 3.56
N ILE A 405 2.59 3.45 3.49
CA ILE A 405 3.38 4.03 2.39
C ILE A 405 4.87 3.72 2.57
N TYR A 406 5.31 3.69 3.83
CA TYR A 406 6.69 3.40 4.22
C TYR A 406 6.80 2.00 4.86
N PRO A 407 7.80 1.17 4.52
CA PRO A 407 7.93 -0.16 5.10
C PRO A 407 8.32 -0.11 6.57
N VAL A 408 7.46 -0.71 7.42
CA VAL A 408 7.66 -0.80 8.87
C VAL A 408 8.98 -1.48 9.24
N SER A 409 9.38 -2.52 8.50
CA SER A 409 10.64 -3.25 8.72
C SER A 409 11.91 -2.40 8.59
N GLN A 410 11.84 -1.25 7.91
CA GLN A 410 12.97 -0.35 7.69
C GLN A 410 12.91 0.90 8.56
N LEU A 411 11.93 1.03 9.45
CA LEU A 411 11.86 2.16 10.37
C LEU A 411 13.00 2.10 11.37
N GLN A 412 13.74 3.20 11.50
CA GLN A 412 14.77 3.30 12.55
C GLN A 412 14.14 3.50 13.93
N GLU A 413 12.99 4.16 13.97
CA GLU A 413 12.30 4.54 15.19
C GLU A 413 10.77 4.38 14.96
N PRO A 414 10.18 3.25 15.39
CA PRO A 414 8.76 2.99 15.20
C PRO A 414 7.87 3.56 16.31
N TYR A 415 8.43 3.91 17.47
CA TYR A 415 7.68 4.24 18.69
C TYR A 415 6.87 5.53 18.55
N SER A 416 7.40 6.55 17.88
CA SER A 416 6.64 7.79 17.61
C SER A 416 5.38 7.53 16.77
N SER A 417 5.42 6.55 15.85
CA SER A 417 4.26 6.14 15.06
C SER A 417 3.24 5.37 15.90
N VAL A 418 3.71 4.54 16.84
CA VAL A 418 2.83 3.88 17.82
C VAL A 418 2.17 4.92 18.73
N GLY A 419 2.91 5.91 19.21
CA GLY A 419 2.37 7.02 20.01
C GLY A 419 1.30 7.79 19.23
N TYR A 420 1.58 8.17 17.99
CA TYR A 420 0.63 8.85 17.11
C TYR A 420 -0.68 8.07 16.95
N LEU A 421 -0.59 6.74 16.77
CA LEU A 421 -1.73 5.84 16.69
C LEU A 421 -2.51 5.81 18.01
N CYS A 422 -1.82 5.59 19.12
CA CYS A 422 -2.42 5.42 20.46
C CYS A 422 -3.08 6.69 20.98
N GLU A 423 -2.63 7.88 20.58
CA GLU A 423 -3.32 9.13 20.87
C GLU A 423 -4.68 9.22 20.18
N ARG A 424 -4.89 8.50 19.07
CA ARG A 424 -6.06 8.63 18.18
C ARG A 424 -7.03 7.45 18.24
N ILE A 425 -6.65 6.37 18.91
CA ILE A 425 -7.50 5.20 19.15
C ILE A 425 -7.58 4.92 20.65
N ASN A 426 -8.68 4.35 21.12
CA ASN A 426 -8.78 3.91 22.51
C ASN A 426 -8.01 2.58 22.72
N PHE A 427 -6.68 2.65 22.62
CA PHE A 427 -5.80 1.48 22.63
C PHE A 427 -5.91 0.68 23.93
N GLN A 428 -6.18 1.31 25.07
CA GLN A 428 -6.33 0.61 26.35
C GLN A 428 -7.52 -0.34 26.33
N SER A 429 -8.67 0.11 25.81
CA SER A 429 -9.86 -0.74 25.68
C SER A 429 -9.68 -1.87 24.65
N VAL A 430 -8.95 -1.56 23.57
CA VAL A 430 -8.78 -2.46 22.42
C VAL A 430 -7.71 -3.52 22.69
N LEU A 431 -6.55 -3.11 23.21
CA LEU A 431 -5.41 -3.97 23.46
C LEU A 431 -5.41 -4.58 24.86
N LYS A 432 -6.23 -4.07 25.79
CA LYS A 432 -6.35 -4.53 27.19
C LYS A 432 -4.99 -4.79 27.85
N LEU A 433 -4.08 -3.81 27.75
CA LEU A 433 -2.72 -3.90 28.27
C LEU A 433 -2.67 -3.60 29.77
N THR A 434 -1.74 -4.25 30.45
CA THR A 434 -1.35 -3.90 31.83
C THR A 434 -0.15 -2.98 31.76
N HIS A 435 -0.16 -1.87 32.51
CA HIS A 435 0.96 -0.93 32.52
C HIS A 435 2.23 -1.59 33.09
N PRO A 436 3.43 -1.35 32.54
CA PRO A 436 4.68 -1.96 33.03
C PRO A 436 4.94 -1.69 34.51
N ASP A 437 4.68 -0.46 34.97
CA ASP A 437 4.85 -0.06 36.39
C ASP A 437 3.68 -0.48 37.31
N HIS A 438 2.70 -1.25 36.81
CA HIS A 438 1.58 -1.69 37.64
C HIS A 438 2.06 -2.67 38.72
N SER A 439 2.27 -2.17 39.94
CA SER A 439 2.51 -3.00 41.11
C SER A 439 1.20 -3.35 41.82
N PRO A 440 1.01 -4.59 42.29
CA PRO A 440 -0.17 -4.99 43.07
C PRO A 440 -0.30 -4.23 44.41
N GLU A 441 0.75 -3.51 44.83
CA GLU A 441 0.82 -2.76 46.09
C GLU A 441 0.38 -1.29 45.95
N THR A 442 0.31 -0.75 44.73
CA THR A 442 -0.18 0.61 44.45
C THR A 442 -1.51 0.55 43.69
N PRO A 443 -2.66 0.66 44.39
CA PRO A 443 -3.98 0.68 43.77
C PRO A 443 -4.23 2.07 43.17
N GLN A 444 -3.49 2.42 42.13
CA GLN A 444 -3.91 3.50 41.24
C GLN A 444 -5.00 2.95 40.33
N ASP A 445 -6.06 3.72 40.13
CA ASP A 445 -7.11 3.35 39.20
C ASP A 445 -6.46 3.08 37.82
N PRO A 446 -6.71 1.92 37.18
CA PRO A 446 -6.13 1.57 35.87
C PRO A 446 -6.38 2.64 34.79
N LYS A 447 -7.41 3.48 34.98
CA LYS A 447 -7.78 4.59 34.10
C LYS A 447 -6.94 5.87 34.30
N THR A 448 -6.09 5.93 35.32
CA THR A 448 -5.36 7.14 35.73
C THR A 448 -3.85 7.05 35.53
N GLN A 449 -3.35 5.94 34.98
CA GLN A 449 -1.92 5.79 34.70
C GLN A 449 -1.53 6.54 33.43
N ASP A 450 -0.46 7.30 33.51
CA ASP A 450 0.13 8.03 32.39
C ASP A 450 0.92 7.05 31.52
N TRP A 451 0.50 6.87 30.27
CA TRP A 451 1.18 5.99 29.31
C TRP A 451 2.07 6.80 28.38
N THR A 452 3.30 6.33 28.12
CA THR A 452 4.12 6.78 26.99
C THR A 452 4.02 5.79 25.82
N ALA A 453 4.52 6.18 24.64
CA ALA A 453 4.57 5.25 23.52
C ALA A 453 5.48 4.05 23.80
N TRP A 454 6.53 4.26 24.61
CA TRP A 454 7.42 3.21 25.07
C TRP A 454 6.68 2.20 25.96
N ASP A 455 5.91 2.66 26.94
CA ASP A 455 5.18 1.80 27.88
C ASP A 455 4.16 0.91 27.16
N VAL A 456 3.50 1.44 26.14
CA VAL A 456 2.59 0.66 25.28
C VAL A 456 3.34 -0.47 24.58
N CYS A 457 4.51 -0.17 24.02
CA CYS A 457 5.32 -1.16 23.31
C CYS A 457 5.89 -2.20 24.28
N GLU A 458 6.32 -1.79 25.47
CA GLU A 458 6.82 -2.69 26.50
C GLU A 458 5.73 -3.62 27.05
N ALA A 459 4.55 -3.08 27.35
CA ALA A 459 3.40 -3.87 27.77
C ALA A 459 2.95 -4.86 26.68
N TRP A 460 3.00 -4.45 25.40
CA TRP A 460 2.72 -5.34 24.28
C TRP A 460 3.78 -6.44 24.13
N ALA A 461 5.06 -6.12 24.33
CA ALA A 461 6.16 -7.09 24.33
C ALA A 461 5.96 -8.14 25.42
N GLU A 462 5.64 -7.71 26.64
CA GLU A 462 5.37 -8.62 27.76
C GLU A 462 4.20 -9.55 27.46
N ARG A 463 3.08 -8.99 26.98
CA ARG A 463 1.88 -9.75 26.64
C ARG A 463 2.13 -10.80 25.55
N ARG A 464 3.01 -10.50 24.59
CA ARG A 464 3.35 -11.37 23.47
C ARG A 464 4.56 -12.28 23.74
N GLY A 465 5.18 -12.18 24.91
CA GLY A 465 6.40 -12.95 25.20
C GLY A 465 7.62 -12.51 24.39
N TYR A 466 7.60 -11.32 23.77
CA TYR A 466 8.73 -10.83 22.98
C TYR A 466 9.90 -10.43 23.88
N LYS A 467 10.91 -11.31 23.95
CA LYS A 467 12.14 -11.09 24.72
C LYS A 467 13.36 -11.07 23.82
N THR A 468 14.35 -10.25 24.20
CA THR A 468 15.65 -10.16 23.53
C THR A 468 16.52 -11.37 23.87
N ALA A 469 17.13 -11.98 22.84
CA ALA A 469 17.89 -13.23 23.00
C ALA A 469 19.05 -13.16 24.01
N LYS A 470 19.71 -11.99 24.17
CA LYS A 470 20.90 -11.84 25.01
C LYS A 470 20.62 -11.53 26.47
N ALA A 471 19.55 -10.78 26.75
CA ALA A 471 19.32 -10.18 28.07
C ALA A 471 17.95 -10.54 28.66
N ALA A 472 17.12 -11.31 27.94
CA ALA A 472 15.75 -11.64 28.31
C ALA A 472 14.89 -10.42 28.68
N ARG A 473 15.24 -9.23 28.17
CA ARG A 473 14.46 -8.00 28.32
C ARG A 473 13.39 -7.93 27.25
N ASN A 474 12.31 -7.21 27.54
CA ASN A 474 11.24 -6.95 26.58
C ASN A 474 11.78 -6.35 25.27
N ASP A 475 11.45 -6.99 24.14
CA ASP A 475 11.81 -6.51 22.80
C ASP A 475 10.78 -5.47 22.33
N VAL A 476 10.99 -4.24 22.80
CA VAL A 476 10.12 -3.10 22.54
C VAL A 476 10.08 -2.76 21.03
N TYR A 477 11.17 -3.01 20.30
CA TYR A 477 11.24 -2.75 18.86
C TYR A 477 10.39 -3.75 18.06
N ARG A 478 10.51 -5.05 18.34
CA ARG A 478 9.65 -6.08 17.73
C ARG A 478 8.18 -5.85 18.07
N ALA A 479 7.89 -5.47 19.31
CA ALA A 479 6.54 -5.10 19.74
C ALA A 479 5.98 -3.89 18.98
N ALA A 480 6.76 -2.81 18.81
CA ALA A 480 6.34 -1.64 18.06
C ALA A 480 6.03 -1.98 16.59
N ASN A 481 6.90 -2.77 15.93
CA ASN A 481 6.67 -3.23 14.56
C ASN A 481 5.40 -4.08 14.45
N SER A 482 5.15 -4.97 15.41
CA SER A 482 3.94 -5.79 15.49
C SER A 482 2.68 -4.92 15.58
N LEU A 483 2.66 -3.91 16.47
CA LEU A 483 1.53 -2.97 16.60
C LEU A 483 1.27 -2.17 15.31
N LEU A 484 2.32 -1.68 14.66
CA LEU A 484 2.18 -0.95 13.39
C LEU A 484 1.65 -1.83 12.26
N ARG A 485 2.08 -3.10 12.19
CA ARG A 485 1.54 -4.07 11.23
C ARG A 485 0.06 -4.37 11.48
N LEU A 486 -0.36 -4.48 12.75
CA LEU A 486 -1.78 -4.63 13.11
C LEU A 486 -2.62 -3.43 12.63
N ALA A 487 -2.08 -2.22 12.70
CA ALA A 487 -2.74 -1.02 12.21
C ALA A 487 -2.86 -0.99 10.69
N ILE A 488 -1.77 -1.25 9.96
CA ILE A 488 -1.75 -1.30 8.50
C ILE A 488 -2.73 -2.36 7.98
N ASP A 489 -2.76 -3.54 8.62
CA ASP A 489 -3.68 -4.63 8.31
C ASP A 489 -5.16 -4.26 8.56
N GLY A 490 -5.45 -3.20 9.30
CA GLY A 490 -6.82 -2.84 9.66
C GLY A 490 -7.38 -3.68 10.80
N ARG A 491 -6.52 -4.28 11.65
CA ARG A 491 -6.95 -4.86 12.94
C ARG A 491 -7.03 -3.78 14.02
N LEU A 492 -6.17 -2.75 13.90
CA LEU A 492 -6.24 -1.51 14.66
C LEU A 492 -6.55 -0.36 13.70
N CYS A 493 -7.83 -0.10 13.44
CA CYS A 493 -8.25 0.88 12.45
C CYS A 493 -8.16 2.32 12.99
N LEU A 494 -7.21 3.09 12.46
CA LEU A 494 -7.26 4.55 12.49
C LEU A 494 -7.95 5.04 11.22
N CYS A 495 -9.08 5.73 11.37
CA CYS A 495 -9.83 6.31 10.25
C CYS A 495 -9.87 7.84 10.42
N LEU A 496 -9.43 8.56 9.40
CA LEU A 496 -9.63 10.01 9.31
C LEU A 496 -11.08 10.33 9.01
N ARG A 497 -11.48 11.56 9.30
CA ARG A 497 -12.83 12.07 9.08
C ARG A 497 -12.82 13.28 8.14
N PRO A 498 -13.87 13.48 7.32
CA PRO A 498 -14.01 14.73 6.58
C PRO A 498 -14.36 15.87 7.54
N PRO A 499 -14.03 17.13 7.19
CA PRO A 499 -14.42 18.31 7.95
C PRO A 499 -15.92 18.37 8.21
N GLY A 500 -16.31 18.62 9.46
CA GLY A 500 -17.71 18.73 9.88
C GLY A 500 -18.40 17.39 10.18
N TYR A 501 -17.71 16.25 10.01
CA TYR A 501 -18.29 14.93 10.28
C TYR A 501 -18.79 14.76 11.71
N THR A 502 -18.00 15.17 12.71
CA THR A 502 -18.33 14.97 14.13
C THR A 502 -19.60 15.72 14.53
N GLN A 503 -19.87 16.86 13.89
CA GLN A 503 -21.08 17.66 14.13
C GLN A 503 -22.31 17.09 13.43
N SER A 504 -22.13 16.46 12.27
CA SER A 504 -23.20 15.90 11.43
C SER A 504 -23.33 14.39 11.55
N LYS A 505 -22.75 13.78 12.59
CA LYS A 505 -22.61 12.33 12.72
C LYS A 505 -23.96 11.61 12.64
N ASP A 506 -24.95 12.11 13.38
CA ASP A 506 -26.31 11.54 13.42
C ASP A 506 -27.01 11.62 12.05
N GLU A 507 -26.72 12.67 11.26
CA GLU A 507 -27.25 12.82 9.90
C GLU A 507 -26.67 11.75 8.95
N TRP A 508 -25.38 11.43 9.08
CA TRP A 508 -24.75 10.37 8.30
C TRP A 508 -25.20 8.97 8.71
N GLU A 509 -25.48 8.76 9.99
CA GLU A 509 -26.00 7.48 10.51
C GLU A 509 -27.43 7.19 10.06
N SER A 510 -28.19 8.22 9.69
CA SER A 510 -29.59 8.11 9.23
C SER A 510 -29.77 8.38 7.73
N HIS A 511 -28.69 8.52 6.97
CA HIS A 511 -28.74 8.87 5.55
C HIS A 511 -29.34 7.74 4.67
N PRO A 512 -30.22 8.04 3.69
CA PRO A 512 -30.89 7.02 2.87
C PRO A 512 -29.91 6.13 2.07
N ASP A 513 -28.84 6.72 1.53
CA ASP A 513 -27.83 5.99 0.73
C ASP A 513 -26.94 5.06 1.57
N LEU A 514 -27.11 5.01 2.89
CA LEU A 514 -26.34 4.15 3.78
C LEU A 514 -26.54 2.66 3.46
N ALA A 515 -27.76 2.28 3.04
CA ALA A 515 -28.10 0.90 2.70
C ALA A 515 -27.22 0.34 1.56
N GLU A 516 -26.89 1.18 0.56
CA GLU A 516 -26.00 0.79 -0.55
C GLU A 516 -24.59 0.45 -0.04
N ILE A 517 -24.06 1.27 0.88
CA ILE A 517 -22.73 1.07 1.46
C ILE A 517 -22.70 -0.17 2.36
N ILE A 518 -23.73 -0.38 3.19
CA ILE A 518 -23.86 -1.56 4.07
C ILE A 518 -23.91 -2.84 3.23
N ALA A 519 -24.73 -2.86 2.18
CA ALA A 519 -24.83 -4.00 1.26
C ALA A 519 -23.49 -4.28 0.59
N LEU A 520 -22.77 -3.25 0.13
CA LEU A 520 -21.45 -3.38 -0.49
C LEU A 520 -20.40 -3.93 0.49
N GLN A 521 -20.46 -3.52 1.76
CA GLN A 521 -19.58 -4.05 2.81
C GLN A 521 -19.89 -5.52 3.16
N GLY A 522 -21.02 -6.06 2.70
CA GLY A 522 -21.44 -7.44 2.95
C GLY A 522 -21.91 -7.68 4.39
N ARG A 523 -22.42 -6.65 5.07
CA ARG A 523 -23.03 -6.82 6.41
C ARG A 523 -24.45 -7.36 6.21
N LYS A 524 -24.75 -8.51 6.79
CA LYS A 524 -26.14 -8.90 7.06
C LYS A 524 -26.57 -8.13 8.30
N GLU A 525 -27.78 -7.58 8.31
CA GLU A 525 -28.39 -7.14 9.57
C GLU A 525 -28.43 -8.38 10.47
N GLU A 526 -27.70 -8.34 11.59
CA GLU A 526 -27.98 -9.26 12.68
C GLU A 526 -29.35 -8.82 13.19
N GLU A 527 -30.41 -9.49 12.74
CA GLU A 527 -31.67 -9.48 13.48
C GLU A 527 -31.31 -10.01 14.87
N ASP A 528 -31.38 -9.13 15.88
CA ASP A 528 -31.39 -9.51 17.29
C ASP A 528 -32.64 -10.40 17.52
N GLU A 529 -32.58 -11.68 17.14
CA GLU A 529 -33.51 -12.69 17.62
C GLU A 529 -33.11 -13.06 19.06
N PRO A 530 -33.98 -12.84 20.06
CA PRO A 530 -33.73 -13.32 21.41
C PRO A 530 -34.09 -14.81 21.52
N GLY A 531 -33.10 -15.69 21.42
CA GLY A 531 -33.19 -17.14 21.69
C GLY A 531 -32.46 -17.94 20.60
N ASP A 532 -31.56 -18.89 20.84
CA ASP A 532 -31.18 -19.64 22.03
C ASP A 532 -29.64 -19.71 22.07
N ARG A 533 -29.05 -19.43 23.24
CA ARG A 533 -27.66 -19.77 23.50
C ARG A 533 -27.63 -21.24 23.89
N GLU A 534 -27.35 -22.10 22.92
CA GLU A 534 -26.77 -23.40 23.26
C GLU A 534 -25.30 -23.16 23.62
N ASP A 535 -25.04 -23.24 24.92
CA ASP A 535 -23.72 -23.29 25.51
C ASP A 535 -22.99 -24.53 24.96
N ASP A 536 -22.14 -24.34 23.94
CA ASP A 536 -21.10 -25.32 23.61
C ASP A 536 -19.96 -25.12 24.63
N GLU A 537 -20.12 -25.77 25.78
CA GLU A 537 -19.07 -25.95 26.78
C GLU A 537 -17.95 -26.82 26.17
N GLY A 538 -17.06 -26.19 25.40
CA GLY A 538 -15.76 -26.74 25.07
C GLY A 538 -14.87 -26.74 26.31
N GLU A 539 -14.73 -27.92 26.91
CA GLU A 539 -13.95 -28.21 28.11
C GLU A 539 -12.60 -27.47 28.15
N SER A 540 -12.43 -26.69 29.21
CA SER A 540 -11.13 -26.17 29.65
C SER A 540 -10.34 -27.32 30.27
N SER A 541 -9.40 -27.91 29.51
CA SER A 541 -8.29 -28.66 30.11
C SER A 541 -7.08 -27.75 30.26
N SER A 542 -6.78 -27.43 31.51
CA SER A 542 -5.58 -26.74 31.94
C SER A 542 -4.34 -27.62 31.76
N GLU A 543 -3.60 -27.44 30.67
CA GLU A 543 -2.17 -27.80 30.63
C GLU A 543 -1.40 -26.63 29.99
N LEU A 544 -0.48 -26.09 30.78
CA LEU A 544 0.50 -25.10 30.38
C LEU A 544 1.52 -25.79 29.47
N GLU A 545 1.26 -25.84 28.17
CA GLU A 545 2.31 -26.18 27.21
C GLU A 545 3.15 -24.91 26.94
N GLU A 546 4.44 -25.01 27.27
CA GLU A 546 5.48 -24.07 26.86
C GLU A 546 5.61 -24.10 25.34
N ASP A 547 4.76 -23.36 24.65
CA ASP A 547 4.87 -23.14 23.21
C ASP A 547 6.09 -22.25 22.92
N ASN A 548 7.15 -22.86 22.42
CA ASN A 548 8.28 -22.17 21.81
C ASN A 548 7.78 -21.33 20.63
N ASP A 549 7.62 -20.02 20.86
CA ASP A 549 7.37 -18.99 19.85
C ASP A 549 8.55 -18.89 18.86
N ARG A 550 8.52 -19.74 17.83
CA ARG A 550 9.15 -19.42 16.55
C ARG A 550 8.11 -18.67 15.74
N ASP A 551 8.28 -17.36 15.67
CA ASP A 551 7.54 -16.48 14.77
C ASP A 551 7.58 -17.08 13.35
N ALA A 552 6.42 -17.53 12.85
CA ALA A 552 6.16 -17.64 11.41
C ALA A 552 6.04 -16.25 10.74
N ASP A 553 6.36 -15.17 11.48
CA ASP A 553 6.49 -13.80 10.98
C ASP A 553 7.95 -13.47 10.58
N ASP A 554 8.90 -14.37 10.86
CA ASP A 554 10.31 -14.33 10.41
C ASP A 554 10.56 -15.26 9.20
N ASP A 555 9.53 -15.96 8.71
CA ASP A 555 9.58 -16.59 7.40
C ASP A 555 9.59 -15.46 6.37
N GLU A 556 10.79 -15.21 5.84
CA GLU A 556 11.02 -14.59 4.55
C GLU A 556 9.92 -14.99 3.57
N ASP A 557 9.40 -14.01 2.81
CA ASP A 557 8.38 -14.15 1.77
C ASP A 557 8.77 -15.19 0.69
N ALA A 558 8.79 -16.48 1.04
CA ALA A 558 8.90 -17.61 0.15
C ALA A 558 7.48 -18.02 -0.26
N ASP A 559 6.79 -17.11 -0.95
CA ASP A 559 5.81 -17.55 -1.94
C ASP A 559 6.65 -18.25 -3.03
N GLY A 560 6.70 -19.58 -2.96
CA GLY A 560 7.45 -20.41 -3.90
C GLY A 560 7.10 -20.08 -5.35
N ASP A 561 8.14 -20.10 -6.18
CA ASP A 561 8.04 -20.10 -7.63
C ASP A 561 7.16 -21.28 -8.07
N ASP A 562 5.89 -21.01 -8.41
CA ASP A 562 5.14 -21.88 -9.31
C ASP A 562 5.73 -21.65 -10.71
N GLU A 563 6.83 -22.36 -11.01
CA GLU A 563 7.36 -22.46 -12.37
C GLU A 563 6.31 -23.12 -13.27
N ASP A 564 5.83 -22.31 -14.20
CA ASP A 564 5.25 -22.60 -15.52
C ASP A 564 5.38 -24.06 -16.00
N ASP A 565 4.29 -24.80 -15.87
CA ASP A 565 4.14 -26.13 -16.46
C ASP A 565 3.71 -25.99 -17.92
N THR A 566 4.65 -25.60 -18.80
CA THR A 566 4.47 -25.69 -20.25
C THR A 566 5.66 -26.37 -20.95
N VAL A 567 5.40 -27.62 -21.34
CA VAL A 567 5.98 -28.38 -22.47
C VAL A 567 7.52 -28.52 -22.49
N LYS A 568 8.03 -29.61 -21.91
CA LYS A 568 9.34 -30.16 -22.29
C LYS A 568 9.20 -31.48 -23.06
N ALA A 569 9.44 -31.37 -24.36
CA ALA A 569 9.83 -32.48 -25.21
C ALA A 569 11.16 -33.10 -24.73
N ASP A 570 11.26 -34.42 -24.89
CA ASP A 570 12.40 -35.29 -24.66
C ASP A 570 13.78 -34.63 -24.82
N ARG A 571 14.62 -34.76 -23.78
CA ARG A 571 16.07 -34.96 -23.91
C ARG A 571 16.69 -35.46 -22.61
N LYS A 572 17.09 -36.75 -22.63
CA LYS A 572 17.94 -37.40 -21.63
C LYS A 572 19.27 -36.65 -21.48
N GLY A 573 19.69 -36.39 -20.24
CA GLY A 573 21.02 -35.88 -19.91
C GLY A 573 21.27 -35.90 -18.40
N LEU A 574 22.15 -36.81 -17.97
CA LEU A 574 22.61 -37.02 -16.59
C LEU A 574 23.27 -35.75 -16.00
N THR A 575 22.92 -35.37 -14.77
CA THR A 575 23.82 -34.58 -13.90
C THR A 575 23.78 -35.08 -12.46
N LEU A 576 24.97 -35.35 -11.93
CA LEU A 576 25.25 -35.86 -10.59
C LEU A 576 25.01 -34.77 -9.52
N ASN A 577 24.51 -35.22 -8.37
CA ASN A 577 24.30 -34.42 -7.17
C ASN A 577 25.63 -34.23 -6.40
N MET A 578 26.09 -32.99 -6.21
CA MET A 578 27.46 -32.65 -5.78
C MET A 578 27.61 -32.27 -4.29
N PHE A 579 26.66 -32.64 -3.42
CA PHE A 579 26.71 -32.28 -1.99
C PHE A 579 26.50 -33.43 -1.00
N SER A 580 26.66 -34.69 -1.42
CA SER A 580 26.54 -35.85 -0.52
C SER A 580 27.88 -36.29 0.11
N VAL A 581 28.74 -35.37 0.53
CA VAL A 581 29.99 -35.71 1.23
C VAL A 581 30.26 -34.77 2.40
N LEU A 582 29.60 -35.03 3.53
CA LEU A 582 30.16 -34.79 4.87
C LEU A 582 29.63 -35.90 5.78
N GLY A 583 30.43 -36.95 5.92
CA GLY A 583 30.20 -38.03 6.87
C GLY A 583 30.72 -37.64 8.25
N GLU A 584 29.89 -37.87 9.26
CA GLU A 584 30.30 -38.04 10.64
C GLU A 584 31.14 -39.33 10.74
N ASN A 585 32.38 -39.21 11.27
CA ASN A 585 32.86 -39.97 12.43
C ASN A 585 34.40 -40.04 12.52
N GLU A 586 34.85 -39.80 13.75
CA GLU A 586 36.02 -40.37 14.43
C GLU A 586 37.44 -40.05 13.93
N CYS A 587 38.21 -39.37 14.79
CA CYS A 587 39.58 -39.77 15.16
C CYS A 587 39.98 -39.19 16.52
N ALA A 588 40.19 -40.11 17.48
CA ALA A 588 41.07 -40.11 18.65
C ALA A 588 40.94 -39.03 19.75
#